data_AF-A0A3M0FWP3-F1
#
_entry.id   AF-A0A3M0FWP3-F1
#
_cell.length_a   1.000
_cell.length_b   1.000
_cell.length_c   1.000
_cell.angle_alpha   90.00
_cell.angle_beta   90.00
_cell.angle_gamma   90.00
#
_symmetry.space_group_name_H-M   'P 1'
#
loop_
_entity.id
_entity.type
_entity.pdbx_description
1 polymer ?
#
loop_
_entity_poly.entity_id
_entity_poly.type
_entity_poly.pdbx_seq_one_letter_code
_entity_poly.pdbx_strand_id
1 'polypeptide(L)'
;MFAFNHEITQILMKKLSYLTFFIAVFTASFFTSCENEPVTGEFFTTPDGTDGTDDGEVQTEECATNFDLLATAQAAFATADEESYTEACIAYATLLDFLILECGDADGSLQNTLNSLGDCSAPNLCLQAIARTEAARITFENADEESQQAACFAYLVALEAQIEVCGDAGGVAQAIIDGLPCDNDCENATAATTQAQEVFAMVDPLDENAYVQACNTYKTLLEAQIAACGDPDGTLLETIQSLGECTPPEEPGPLQMTINGEFKNFNTLQVTSTSGTTQNILARDEDTGDTFFFRAVVLQTGENTIQDELLVLDGVEYTPVVEGMAYSSNLVFNVDNRFRGFFSGLMRDGEGNEITITNGRIDNVAPIVALRFNGAINAFNDVSVTTVDTDREYVATATNGDTFEFKIAIDAVGDNVIEEAKLTVGGTEYDAGASVTSNIAVNSGTVLLGNIKGRFANGGSEINVVLGLIDLE
;
A
#
# COMPACT_ATOMS: atom_id res chain seq x y z
N MET A 1 -5.06 58.91 6.33
CA MET A 1 -6.10 59.01 5.28
C MET A 1 -5.70 58.01 4.22
N PHE A 2 -6.01 56.74 4.48
CA PHE A 2 -5.61 55.61 3.64
C PHE A 2 -6.70 55.38 2.59
N ALA A 3 -6.30 55.39 1.32
CA ALA A 3 -7.13 54.98 0.20
C ALA A 3 -6.94 53.46 0.02
N PHE A 4 -7.98 52.71 0.37
CA PHE A 4 -8.20 51.34 -0.11
C PHE A 4 -9.41 51.41 -1.03
N ASN A 5 -9.21 51.15 -2.32
CA ASN A 5 -10.22 50.64 -3.26
C ASN A 5 -9.62 50.69 -4.68
N HIS A 6 -9.33 49.52 -5.28
CA HIS A 6 -9.81 49.22 -6.65
C HIS A 6 -9.58 47.78 -7.17
N GLU A 7 -8.94 46.84 -6.46
CA GLU A 7 -8.49 45.60 -7.16
C GLU A 7 -9.34 44.34 -6.98
N ILE A 8 -10.29 44.28 -6.04
CA ILE A 8 -11.02 43.02 -5.76
C ILE A 8 -12.15 42.75 -6.77
N THR A 9 -12.57 43.72 -7.58
CA THR A 9 -13.77 43.57 -8.44
C THR A 9 -13.49 43.05 -9.86
N GLN A 10 -12.23 43.01 -10.33
CA GLN A 10 -11.94 42.56 -11.71
C GLN A 10 -11.81 41.04 -11.87
N ILE A 11 -11.47 40.29 -10.83
CA ILE A 11 -11.22 38.84 -10.93
C ILE A 11 -12.54 38.04 -11.02
N LEU A 12 -13.60 38.52 -10.37
CA LEU A 12 -14.89 37.81 -10.35
C LEU A 12 -15.64 37.86 -11.69
N MET A 13 -15.43 38.90 -12.52
CA MET A 13 -16.14 39.06 -13.80
C MET A 13 -15.54 38.24 -14.95
N LYS A 14 -14.27 37.82 -14.86
CA LYS A 14 -13.65 36.95 -15.86
C LYS A 14 -14.24 35.54 -15.80
N LYS A 15 -14.36 34.95 -14.60
CA LYS A 15 -14.89 33.58 -14.40
C LYS A 15 -16.33 33.41 -14.92
N LEU A 16 -17.17 34.45 -14.86
CA LEU A 16 -18.55 34.39 -15.36
C LEU A 16 -18.67 34.56 -16.88
N SER A 17 -17.67 35.18 -17.53
CA SER A 17 -17.65 35.35 -18.99
C SER A 17 -17.10 34.13 -19.74
N TYR A 18 -16.28 33.29 -19.10
CA TYR A 18 -15.74 32.07 -19.72
C TYR A 18 -16.73 30.89 -19.65
N LEU A 19 -17.55 30.82 -18.60
CA LEU A 19 -18.66 29.87 -18.49
C LEU A 19 -19.70 30.03 -19.61
N THR A 20 -19.89 31.25 -20.11
CA THR A 20 -20.91 31.56 -21.14
C THR A 20 -20.43 31.37 -22.57
N PHE A 21 -19.12 31.31 -22.83
CA PHE A 21 -18.58 31.03 -24.16
C PHE A 21 -18.49 29.52 -24.45
N PHE A 22 -18.24 28.69 -23.43
CA PHE A 22 -18.14 27.23 -23.59
C PHE A 22 -19.49 26.51 -23.73
N ILE A 23 -20.58 27.02 -23.12
CA ILE A 23 -21.92 26.43 -23.30
C ILE A 23 -22.47 26.66 -24.73
N ALA A 24 -22.06 27.74 -25.40
CA ALA A 24 -22.63 28.11 -26.70
C ALA A 24 -22.13 27.26 -27.88
N VAL A 25 -21.01 26.54 -27.74
CA VAL A 25 -20.42 25.74 -28.85
C VAL A 25 -20.90 24.28 -28.81
N PHE A 26 -21.40 23.79 -27.66
CA PHE A 26 -21.92 22.42 -27.53
C PHE A 26 -23.46 22.28 -27.51
N THR A 27 -24.24 23.37 -27.46
CA THR A 27 -25.72 23.27 -27.44
C THR A 27 -26.42 23.52 -28.78
N ALA A 28 -25.70 23.52 -29.91
CA ALA A 28 -26.31 23.79 -31.22
C ALA A 28 -27.04 22.58 -31.84
N SER A 29 -27.65 21.69 -31.04
CA SER A 29 -28.52 20.60 -31.53
C SER A 29 -29.64 20.18 -30.57
N PHE A 30 -30.21 21.09 -29.77
CA PHE A 30 -31.42 20.77 -29.00
C PHE A 30 -32.41 21.93 -28.93
N PHE A 31 -33.27 22.06 -29.95
CA PHE A 31 -34.64 22.56 -29.78
C PHE A 31 -35.54 22.04 -30.91
N THR A 32 -36.02 20.80 -30.80
CA THR A 32 -37.34 20.42 -31.35
C THR A 32 -37.94 19.25 -30.55
N SER A 33 -39.12 19.52 -29.97
CA SER A 33 -40.16 18.60 -29.48
C SER A 33 -39.84 17.58 -28.37
N CYS A 34 -40.00 18.01 -27.11
CA CYS A 34 -40.76 17.18 -26.17
C CYS A 34 -42.25 17.42 -26.45
N GLU A 35 -42.89 16.56 -27.24
CA GLU A 35 -44.36 16.45 -27.20
C GLU A 35 -44.74 15.56 -26.01
N ASN A 36 -45.46 16.19 -25.09
CA ASN A 36 -46.19 15.57 -24.00
C ASN A 36 -47.45 14.92 -24.60
N GLU A 37 -47.45 13.61 -24.86
CA GLU A 37 -48.69 12.85 -25.03
C GLU A 37 -48.91 11.91 -23.83
N PRO A 38 -50.12 11.91 -23.24
CA PRO A 38 -50.46 11.05 -22.12
C PRO A 38 -50.91 9.69 -22.64
N VAL A 39 -50.12 8.64 -22.43
CA VAL A 39 -50.58 7.27 -22.68
C VAL A 39 -51.10 6.65 -21.39
N THR A 40 -52.41 6.81 -21.19
CA THR A 40 -53.25 5.88 -20.46
C THR A 40 -53.42 4.58 -21.26
N GLY A 41 -53.23 3.42 -20.60
CA GLY A 41 -53.64 2.08 -21.05
C GLY A 41 -52.44 1.16 -21.34
N GLU A 42 -52.31 -0.05 -20.81
CA GLU A 42 -53.23 -0.96 -20.14
C GLU A 42 -52.48 -1.74 -19.04
N PHE A 43 -53.14 -1.92 -17.89
CA PHE A 43 -52.70 -2.84 -16.85
C PHE A 43 -52.73 -4.27 -17.37
N PHE A 44 -51.58 -4.89 -17.56
CA PHE A 44 -51.45 -6.34 -17.44
C PHE A 44 -51.02 -6.65 -16.02
N THR A 45 -52.00 -6.84 -15.12
CA THR A 45 -51.74 -7.61 -13.90
C THR A 45 -51.49 -9.05 -14.34
N THR A 46 -50.27 -9.54 -14.17
CA THR A 46 -50.03 -10.98 -14.12
C THR A 46 -50.93 -11.58 -13.04
N PRO A 47 -51.62 -12.71 -13.29
CA PRO A 47 -52.49 -13.33 -12.31
C PRO A 47 -51.81 -13.98 -11.09
N ASP A 48 -50.53 -13.72 -10.82
CA ASP A 48 -49.81 -14.46 -9.77
C ASP A 48 -49.51 -13.68 -8.49
N GLY A 49 -49.85 -12.38 -8.40
CA GLY A 49 -49.98 -11.69 -7.11
C GLY A 49 -48.81 -11.89 -6.15
N THR A 50 -47.58 -11.95 -6.66
CA THR A 50 -46.38 -11.86 -5.83
C THR A 50 -45.93 -10.41 -5.81
N ASP A 51 -46.52 -9.70 -4.85
CA ASP A 51 -46.04 -8.44 -4.29
C ASP A 51 -44.69 -8.73 -3.61
N GLY A 52 -43.64 -8.82 -4.43
CA GLY A 52 -42.27 -8.64 -4.00
C GLY A 52 -42.01 -7.15 -4.03
N THR A 53 -41.99 -6.54 -2.85
CA THR A 53 -41.36 -5.25 -2.61
C THR A 53 -39.95 -5.28 -3.17
N ASP A 54 -39.79 -4.78 -4.38
CA ASP A 54 -38.53 -4.24 -4.88
C ASP A 54 -38.92 -3.04 -5.73
N ASP A 55 -39.19 -1.96 -4.99
CA ASP A 55 -39.31 -0.63 -5.51
C ASP A 55 -38.07 -0.41 -6.39
N GLY A 56 -38.25 -0.20 -7.70
CA GLY A 56 -37.19 -0.09 -8.70
C GLY A 56 -36.23 1.06 -8.45
N GLU A 57 -35.42 0.90 -7.41
CA GLU A 57 -34.34 1.74 -6.90
C GLU A 57 -33.11 0.84 -6.73
N VAL A 58 -32.82 0.05 -7.76
CA VAL A 58 -31.48 -0.44 -8.04
C VAL A 58 -31.11 0.20 -9.38
N GLN A 59 -29.88 0.73 -9.47
CA GLN A 59 -29.10 1.12 -10.66
C GLN A 59 -28.29 2.43 -10.47
N THR A 60 -28.46 3.22 -9.39
CA THR A 60 -27.66 4.47 -9.22
C THR A 60 -26.37 4.30 -8.42
N GLU A 61 -26.38 3.52 -7.33
CA GLU A 61 -25.21 3.33 -6.46
C GLU A 61 -24.19 2.35 -7.07
N GLU A 62 -24.67 1.28 -7.71
CA GLU A 62 -23.84 0.31 -8.41
C GLU A 62 -23.17 0.92 -9.66
N CYS A 63 -23.88 1.78 -10.39
CA CYS A 63 -23.30 2.53 -11.50
C CYS A 63 -22.23 3.53 -11.03
N ALA A 64 -22.49 4.30 -9.97
CA ALA A 64 -21.52 5.23 -9.42
C ALA A 64 -20.21 4.52 -9.00
N THR A 65 -20.33 3.40 -8.27
CA THR A 65 -19.18 2.59 -7.84
C THR A 65 -18.39 2.04 -9.03
N ASN A 66 -19.07 1.60 -10.09
CA ASN A 66 -18.41 1.06 -11.28
C ASN A 66 -17.77 2.15 -12.16
N PHE A 67 -18.23 3.41 -12.10
CA PHE A 67 -17.51 4.52 -12.72
C PHE A 67 -16.17 4.81 -12.03
N ASP A 68 -16.09 4.67 -10.71
CA ASP A 68 -14.82 4.80 -9.97
C ASP A 68 -13.85 3.66 -10.32
N LEU A 69 -14.36 2.42 -10.42
CA LEU A 69 -13.58 1.28 -10.90
C LEU A 69 -13.13 1.45 -12.35
N LEU A 70 -13.99 2.00 -13.21
CA LEU A 70 -13.64 2.31 -14.60
C LEU A 70 -12.47 3.30 -14.67
N ALA A 71 -12.48 4.36 -13.84
CA ALA A 71 -11.39 5.32 -13.79
C ALA A 71 -10.06 4.65 -13.39
N THR A 72 -10.11 3.72 -12.43
CA THR A 72 -8.94 2.93 -11.99
C THR A 72 -8.42 2.04 -13.11
N ALA A 73 -9.30 1.29 -13.78
CA ALA A 73 -8.92 0.43 -14.89
C ALA A 73 -8.42 1.22 -16.11
N GLN A 74 -9.00 2.40 -16.37
CA GLN A 74 -8.51 3.32 -17.40
C GLN A 74 -7.09 3.80 -17.09
N ALA A 75 -6.80 4.14 -15.83
CA ALA A 75 -5.46 4.55 -15.41
C ALA A 75 -4.45 3.40 -15.58
N ALA A 76 -4.80 2.18 -15.16
CA ALA A 76 -3.97 1.00 -15.35
C ALA A 76 -3.73 0.70 -16.84
N PHE A 77 -4.77 0.77 -17.68
CA PHE A 77 -4.65 0.63 -19.13
C PHE A 77 -3.77 1.73 -19.75
N ALA A 78 -3.89 2.95 -19.26
CA ALA A 78 -3.11 4.09 -19.73
C ALA A 78 -1.62 3.84 -19.51
N THR A 79 -1.19 3.29 -18.38
CA THR A 79 0.24 3.09 -18.05
C THR A 79 0.80 1.72 -18.42
N ALA A 80 -0.02 0.79 -18.92
CA ALA A 80 0.39 -0.57 -19.20
C ALA A 80 1.53 -0.67 -20.23
N ASP A 81 2.48 -1.56 -19.95
CA ASP A 81 3.61 -1.90 -20.83
C ASP A 81 3.32 -3.16 -21.68
N GLU A 82 4.32 -3.69 -22.40
CA GLU A 82 4.12 -4.88 -23.24
C GLU A 82 3.67 -6.13 -22.47
N GLU A 83 4.06 -6.26 -21.19
CA GLU A 83 3.79 -7.44 -20.37
C GLU A 83 2.41 -7.35 -19.70
N SER A 84 2.03 -6.16 -19.24
CA SER A 84 0.77 -5.88 -18.53
C SER A 84 -0.39 -5.44 -19.43
N TYR A 85 -0.14 -5.12 -20.70
CA TYR A 85 -1.15 -4.58 -21.62
C TYR A 85 -2.41 -5.44 -21.74
N THR A 86 -2.25 -6.74 -21.99
CA THR A 86 -3.41 -7.61 -22.25
C THR A 86 -4.32 -7.69 -21.04
N GLU A 87 -3.76 -7.78 -19.84
CA GLU A 87 -4.54 -7.82 -18.59
C GLU A 87 -5.26 -6.49 -18.36
N ALA A 88 -4.54 -5.37 -18.42
CA ALA A 88 -5.12 -4.04 -18.20
C ALA A 88 -6.21 -3.70 -19.24
N CYS A 89 -6.00 -4.07 -20.51
CA CYS A 89 -6.97 -3.88 -21.59
C CYS A 89 -8.23 -4.72 -21.37
N ILE A 90 -8.10 -5.99 -20.97
CA ILE A 90 -9.25 -6.86 -20.66
C ILE A 90 -10.03 -6.31 -19.46
N ALA A 91 -9.34 -5.88 -18.40
CA ALA A 91 -9.99 -5.30 -17.23
C ALA A 91 -10.81 -4.05 -17.60
N TYR A 92 -10.23 -3.14 -18.38
CA TYR A 92 -10.90 -1.93 -18.84
C TYR A 92 -12.09 -2.23 -19.77
N ALA A 93 -11.90 -3.12 -20.76
CA ALA A 93 -12.97 -3.56 -21.65
C ALA A 93 -14.14 -4.22 -20.89
N THR A 94 -13.84 -5.05 -19.88
CA THR A 94 -14.86 -5.72 -19.05
C THR A 94 -15.70 -4.70 -18.28
N LEU A 95 -15.09 -3.66 -17.70
CA LEU A 95 -15.82 -2.62 -16.99
C LEU A 95 -16.65 -1.73 -17.93
N LEU A 96 -16.16 -1.44 -19.13
CA LEU A 96 -16.94 -0.74 -20.16
C LEU A 96 -18.18 -1.55 -20.56
N ASP A 97 -18.03 -2.86 -20.82
CA ASP A 97 -19.16 -3.74 -21.18
C ASP A 97 -20.20 -3.81 -20.04
N PHE A 98 -19.74 -3.91 -18.80
CA PHE A 98 -20.61 -3.87 -17.62
C PHE A 98 -21.39 -2.55 -17.52
N LEU A 99 -20.72 -1.40 -17.66
CA LEU A 99 -21.38 -0.10 -17.60
C LEU A 99 -22.37 0.11 -18.75
N ILE A 100 -22.05 -0.36 -19.96
CA ILE A 100 -22.99 -0.32 -21.10
C ILE A 100 -24.24 -1.14 -20.79
N LEU A 101 -24.08 -2.34 -20.21
CA LEU A 101 -25.17 -3.25 -19.90
C LEU A 101 -26.06 -2.74 -18.78
N GLU A 102 -25.47 -2.30 -17.67
CA GLU A 102 -26.19 -1.95 -16.44
C GLU A 102 -26.56 -0.46 -16.39
N CYS A 103 -25.65 0.44 -16.76
CA CYS A 103 -25.85 1.89 -16.64
C CYS A 103 -26.38 2.54 -17.94
N GLY A 104 -26.25 1.83 -19.05
CA GLY A 104 -26.66 2.30 -20.38
C GLY A 104 -25.64 3.25 -21.02
N ASP A 105 -25.71 3.33 -22.35
CA ASP A 105 -24.82 4.12 -23.19
C ASP A 105 -25.61 4.87 -24.27
N ALA A 106 -26.37 5.88 -23.84
CA ALA A 106 -27.35 6.55 -24.70
C ALA A 106 -26.70 7.34 -25.85
N ASP A 107 -25.47 7.81 -25.68
CA ASP A 107 -24.71 8.53 -26.70
C ASP A 107 -23.73 7.63 -27.49
N GLY A 108 -23.57 6.37 -27.08
CA GLY A 108 -22.70 5.39 -27.72
C GLY A 108 -21.21 5.59 -27.40
N SER A 109 -20.87 6.48 -26.46
CA SER A 109 -19.49 6.84 -26.16
C SER A 109 -18.72 5.67 -25.54
N LEU A 110 -19.34 4.94 -24.61
CA LEU A 110 -18.73 3.77 -23.97
C LEU A 110 -18.54 2.64 -24.98
N GLN A 111 -19.56 2.37 -25.81
CA GLN A 111 -19.52 1.36 -26.85
C GLN A 111 -18.47 1.67 -27.91
N ASN A 112 -18.30 2.95 -28.28
CA ASN A 112 -17.25 3.37 -29.21
C ASN A 112 -15.85 3.16 -28.63
N THR A 113 -15.67 3.44 -27.33
CA THR A 113 -14.41 3.19 -26.62
C THR A 113 -14.11 1.69 -26.59
N LEU A 114 -15.10 0.87 -26.20
CA LEU A 114 -15.01 -0.59 -26.18
C LEU A 114 -14.67 -1.16 -27.57
N ASN A 115 -15.35 -0.70 -28.61
CA ASN A 115 -15.08 -1.11 -29.99
C ASN A 115 -13.67 -0.74 -30.45
N SER A 116 -13.11 0.37 -29.94
CA SER A 116 -11.79 0.84 -30.30
C SER A 116 -10.68 0.01 -29.64
N LEU A 117 -10.91 -0.49 -28.41
CA LEU A 117 -9.98 -1.40 -27.72
C LEU A 117 -9.73 -2.69 -28.51
N GLY A 118 -10.70 -3.14 -29.30
CA GLY A 118 -10.58 -4.33 -30.13
C GLY A 118 -10.58 -5.61 -29.30
N ASP A 119 -9.70 -6.56 -29.64
CA ASP A 119 -9.59 -7.86 -28.95
C ASP A 119 -8.48 -7.92 -27.90
N CYS A 120 -7.88 -6.77 -27.56
CA CYS A 120 -6.76 -6.65 -26.62
C CYS A 120 -5.52 -7.52 -26.96
N SER A 121 -5.39 -8.00 -28.20
CA SER A 121 -4.29 -8.88 -28.61
C SER A 121 -2.98 -8.16 -28.94
N ALA A 122 -3.03 -6.84 -29.17
CA ALA A 122 -1.87 -6.02 -29.46
C ALA A 122 -2.00 -4.62 -28.85
N PRO A 123 -0.91 -4.02 -28.34
CA PRO A 123 -0.90 -2.65 -27.82
C PRO A 123 -1.43 -1.64 -28.83
N ASN A 124 -2.55 -0.98 -28.49
CA ASN A 124 -2.99 0.22 -29.21
C ASN A 124 -2.44 1.45 -28.49
N LEU A 125 -1.20 1.82 -28.83
CA LEU A 125 -0.48 2.93 -28.21
C LEU A 125 -1.25 4.26 -28.32
N CYS A 126 -2.02 4.45 -29.40
CA CYS A 126 -2.82 5.66 -29.55
C CYS A 126 -3.98 5.70 -28.55
N LEU A 127 -4.69 4.59 -28.32
CA LEU A 127 -5.73 4.54 -27.30
C LEU A 127 -5.17 4.68 -25.88
N GLN A 128 -4.01 4.11 -25.60
CA GLN A 128 -3.34 4.35 -24.31
C GLN A 128 -3.00 5.84 -24.14
N ALA A 129 -2.47 6.50 -25.17
CA ALA A 129 -2.16 7.93 -25.12
C ALA A 129 -3.41 8.80 -24.93
N ILE A 130 -4.55 8.43 -25.55
CA ILE A 130 -5.84 9.07 -25.32
C ILE A 130 -6.31 8.85 -23.87
N ALA A 131 -6.18 7.62 -23.34
CA ALA A 131 -6.56 7.31 -21.96
C ALA A 131 -5.70 8.09 -20.95
N ARG A 132 -4.38 8.21 -21.18
CA ARG A 132 -3.45 9.05 -20.40
C ARG A 132 -3.87 10.52 -20.44
N THR A 133 -4.22 11.02 -21.62
CA THR A 133 -4.65 12.41 -21.82
C THR A 133 -5.93 12.71 -21.05
N GLU A 134 -6.89 11.81 -21.10
CA GLU A 134 -8.15 11.97 -20.38
C GLU A 134 -7.96 11.90 -18.86
N ALA A 135 -7.13 10.96 -18.36
CA ALA A 135 -6.78 10.90 -16.94
C ALA A 135 -6.11 12.20 -16.48
N ALA A 136 -5.13 12.69 -17.24
CA ALA A 136 -4.44 13.94 -16.92
C ALA A 136 -5.37 15.18 -16.98
N ARG A 137 -6.33 15.20 -17.92
CA ARG A 137 -7.38 16.24 -17.99
C ARG A 137 -8.21 16.26 -16.71
N ILE A 138 -8.68 15.10 -16.26
CA ILE A 138 -9.47 14.96 -15.04
C ILE A 138 -8.67 15.43 -13.83
N THR A 139 -7.39 15.05 -13.74
CA THR A 139 -6.49 15.54 -12.68
C THR A 139 -6.36 17.06 -12.72
N PHE A 140 -6.16 17.65 -13.90
CA PHE A 140 -6.05 19.10 -14.07
C PHE A 140 -7.33 19.86 -13.68
N GLU A 141 -8.51 19.34 -14.04
CA GLU A 141 -9.79 19.98 -13.72
C GLU A 141 -10.13 19.92 -12.22
N ASN A 142 -9.63 18.92 -11.51
CA ASN A 142 -9.89 18.71 -10.09
C ASN A 142 -8.74 19.18 -9.17
N ALA A 143 -7.61 19.62 -9.73
CA ALA A 143 -6.47 20.09 -8.96
C ALA A 143 -6.79 21.36 -8.17
N ASP A 144 -6.28 21.43 -6.94
CA ASP A 144 -6.33 22.62 -6.10
C ASP A 144 -5.28 23.67 -6.52
N GLU A 145 -5.29 24.86 -5.90
CA GLU A 145 -4.38 25.95 -6.26
C GLU A 145 -2.90 25.58 -6.13
N GLU A 146 -2.57 24.66 -5.23
CA GLU A 146 -1.19 24.22 -5.01
C GLU A 146 -0.76 23.27 -6.13
N SER A 147 -1.58 22.28 -6.49
CA SER A 147 -1.28 21.23 -7.48
C SER A 147 -1.61 21.58 -8.94
N GLN A 148 -2.33 22.68 -9.18
CA GLN A 148 -2.83 23.07 -10.51
C GLN A 148 -1.73 23.21 -11.57
N GLN A 149 -0.55 23.71 -11.21
CA GLN A 149 0.55 23.87 -12.16
C GLN A 149 1.10 22.51 -12.62
N ALA A 150 1.37 21.58 -11.70
CA ALA A 150 1.84 20.25 -12.04
C ALA A 150 0.79 19.46 -12.83
N ALA A 151 -0.48 19.56 -12.45
CA ALA A 151 -1.58 18.90 -13.17
C ALA A 151 -1.77 19.47 -14.59
N CYS A 152 -1.63 20.79 -14.77
CA CYS A 152 -1.68 21.40 -16.11
C CYS A 152 -0.54 20.89 -16.99
N PHE A 153 0.67 20.84 -16.43
CA PHE A 153 1.84 20.39 -17.17
C PHE A 153 1.76 18.89 -17.52
N ALA A 154 1.28 18.05 -16.60
CA ALA A 154 0.99 16.65 -16.89
C ALA A 154 -0.03 16.48 -18.02
N TYR A 155 -1.07 17.32 -18.05
CA TYR A 155 -2.05 17.30 -19.14
C TYR A 155 -1.48 17.77 -20.48
N LEU A 156 -0.65 18.82 -20.48
CA LEU A 156 0.09 19.27 -21.67
C LEU A 156 0.96 18.14 -22.24
N VAL A 157 1.71 17.46 -21.38
CA VAL A 157 2.61 16.36 -21.77
C VAL A 157 1.83 15.19 -22.34
N ALA A 158 0.71 14.83 -21.72
CA ALA A 158 -0.15 13.78 -22.22
C ALA A 158 -0.72 14.11 -23.61
N LEU A 159 -1.13 15.37 -23.84
CA LEU A 159 -1.55 15.85 -25.16
C LEU A 159 -0.42 15.78 -26.20
N GLU A 160 0.80 16.21 -25.85
CA GLU A 160 1.96 16.13 -26.75
C GLU A 160 2.28 14.68 -27.14
N ALA A 161 2.27 13.77 -26.16
CA ALA A 161 2.44 12.33 -26.39
C ALA A 161 1.31 11.75 -27.25
N GLN A 162 0.06 12.17 -27.03
CA GLN A 162 -1.06 11.79 -27.89
C GLN A 162 -0.85 12.27 -29.33
N ILE A 163 -0.40 13.50 -29.54
CA ILE A 163 -0.11 14.03 -30.88
C ILE A 163 1.00 13.22 -31.56
N GLU A 164 2.05 12.85 -30.83
CA GLU A 164 3.16 12.07 -31.37
C GLU A 164 2.71 10.68 -31.84
N VAL A 165 1.88 9.99 -31.05
CA VAL A 165 1.47 8.61 -31.31
C VAL A 165 0.27 8.52 -32.25
N CYS A 166 -0.75 9.36 -32.04
CA CYS A 166 -2.00 9.34 -32.80
C CYS A 166 -1.98 10.26 -34.03
N GLY A 167 -1.07 11.24 -34.07
CA GLY A 167 -1.13 12.37 -34.99
C GLY A 167 -2.24 13.36 -34.62
N ASP A 168 -2.16 14.57 -35.19
CA ASP A 168 -3.17 15.63 -35.01
C ASP A 168 -3.54 16.31 -36.33
N ALA A 169 -4.05 15.51 -37.27
CA ALA A 169 -4.41 16.02 -38.59
C ALA A 169 -5.49 17.12 -38.55
N GLY A 170 -6.29 17.18 -37.47
CA GLY A 170 -7.32 18.18 -37.23
C GLY A 170 -6.84 19.42 -36.47
N GLY A 171 -5.63 19.40 -35.89
CA GLY A 171 -5.13 20.45 -35.02
C GLY A 171 -5.90 20.60 -33.71
N VAL A 172 -6.69 19.59 -33.30
CA VAL A 172 -7.59 19.69 -32.13
C VAL A 172 -6.77 19.62 -30.84
N ALA A 173 -5.86 18.66 -30.74
CA ALA A 173 -4.99 18.52 -29.58
C ALA A 173 -4.04 19.73 -29.48
N GLN A 174 -3.48 20.18 -30.60
CA GLN A 174 -2.66 21.39 -30.64
C GLN A 174 -3.45 22.64 -30.22
N ALA A 175 -4.71 22.77 -30.63
CA ALA A 175 -5.55 23.90 -30.20
C ALA A 175 -5.86 23.87 -28.70
N ILE A 176 -5.94 22.68 -28.07
CA ILE A 176 -6.05 22.54 -26.62
C ILE A 176 -4.74 22.98 -25.97
N ILE A 177 -3.59 22.48 -26.44
CA ILE A 177 -2.26 22.89 -25.95
C ILE A 177 -2.09 24.41 -26.03
N ASP A 178 -2.39 25.02 -27.17
CA ASP A 178 -2.30 26.47 -27.39
C ASP A 178 -3.23 27.28 -26.46
N GLY A 179 -4.27 26.64 -25.92
CA GLY A 179 -5.22 27.22 -24.98
C GLY A 179 -4.95 26.90 -23.51
N LEU A 180 -3.98 26.03 -23.20
CA LEU A 180 -3.63 25.68 -21.83
C LEU A 180 -2.90 26.86 -21.15
N PRO A 181 -3.18 27.12 -19.85
CA PRO A 181 -2.56 28.22 -19.13
C PRO A 181 -1.15 27.92 -18.61
N CYS A 182 -0.65 26.70 -18.79
CA CYS A 182 0.71 26.32 -18.42
C CYS A 182 1.68 26.63 -19.58
N ASP A 183 2.59 27.58 -19.36
CA ASP A 183 3.71 27.79 -20.28
C ASP A 183 4.70 26.63 -20.14
N ASN A 184 5.07 25.98 -21.25
CA ASN A 184 5.97 24.82 -21.30
C ASN A 184 7.46 25.18 -21.15
N ASP A 185 7.76 26.22 -20.37
CA ASP A 185 9.13 26.63 -20.13
C ASP A 185 9.83 25.73 -19.10
N CYS A 186 11.15 25.78 -19.12
CA CYS A 186 11.99 24.98 -18.24
C CYS A 186 11.76 25.30 -16.75
N GLU A 187 11.38 26.53 -16.39
CA GLU A 187 11.14 26.94 -15.01
C GLU A 187 9.88 26.24 -14.46
N ASN A 188 8.81 26.24 -15.24
CA ASN A 188 7.56 25.56 -14.92
C ASN A 188 7.71 24.04 -14.89
N ALA A 189 8.44 23.45 -15.85
CA ALA A 189 8.70 22.01 -15.86
C ALA A 189 9.49 21.57 -14.61
N THR A 190 10.46 22.39 -14.19
CA THR A 190 11.25 22.16 -12.96
C THR A 190 10.37 22.28 -11.72
N ALA A 191 9.51 23.29 -11.65
CA ALA A 191 8.59 23.48 -10.52
C ALA A 191 7.58 22.33 -10.40
N ALA A 192 6.99 21.89 -11.52
CA ALA A 192 6.06 20.76 -11.57
C ALA A 192 6.73 19.45 -11.12
N THR A 193 7.96 19.20 -11.59
CA THR A 193 8.73 18.02 -11.20
C THR A 193 9.08 18.04 -9.71
N THR A 194 9.46 19.20 -9.17
CA THR A 194 9.73 19.36 -7.74
C THR A 194 8.48 19.05 -6.90
N GLN A 195 7.33 19.57 -7.31
CA GLN A 195 6.08 19.30 -6.63
C GLN A 195 5.69 17.82 -6.68
N ALA A 196 5.81 17.17 -7.83
CA ALA A 196 5.49 15.75 -7.94
C ALA A 196 6.45 14.86 -7.14
N GLN A 197 7.72 15.26 -7.02
CA GLN A 197 8.67 14.61 -6.11
C GLN A 197 8.20 14.71 -4.66
N GLU A 198 7.73 15.88 -4.22
CA GLU A 198 7.19 16.07 -2.87
C GLU A 198 5.95 15.21 -2.63
N VAL A 199 5.02 15.16 -3.59
CA VAL A 199 3.83 14.29 -3.53
C VAL A 199 4.25 12.83 -3.42
N PHE A 200 5.13 12.35 -4.30
CA PHE A 200 5.62 10.96 -4.27
C PHE A 200 6.31 10.61 -2.94
N ALA A 201 7.07 11.54 -2.37
CA ALA A 201 7.74 11.33 -1.08
C ALA A 201 6.78 11.27 0.13
N MET A 202 5.53 11.74 -0.02
CA MET A 202 4.52 11.73 1.04
C MET A 202 3.54 10.55 0.96
N VAL A 203 3.52 9.82 -0.15
CA VAL A 203 2.60 8.71 -0.36
C VAL A 203 3.01 7.51 0.49
N ASP A 204 2.01 6.89 1.13
CA ASP A 204 2.20 5.64 1.86
C ASP A 204 2.52 4.51 0.86
N PRO A 205 3.68 3.85 0.95
CA PRO A 205 4.01 2.72 0.09
C PRO A 205 3.03 1.54 0.20
N LEU A 206 2.26 1.47 1.30
CA LEU A 206 1.20 0.46 1.48
C LEU A 206 -0.04 0.71 0.62
N ASP A 207 -0.26 1.96 0.19
CA ASP A 207 -1.32 2.29 -0.76
C ASP A 207 -0.76 2.14 -2.17
N GLU A 208 -0.77 0.91 -2.67
CA GLU A 208 -0.21 0.53 -3.97
C GLU A 208 -0.73 1.43 -5.10
N ASN A 209 -2.03 1.71 -5.13
CA ASN A 209 -2.62 2.56 -6.17
C ASN A 209 -2.10 3.99 -6.09
N ALA A 210 -2.09 4.59 -4.90
CA ALA A 210 -1.57 5.93 -4.72
C ALA A 210 -0.07 6.01 -5.04
N TYR A 211 0.70 4.99 -4.65
CA TYR A 211 2.15 4.91 -4.88
C TYR A 211 2.46 4.85 -6.38
N VAL A 212 1.84 3.90 -7.08
CA VAL A 212 2.01 3.71 -8.53
C VAL A 212 1.60 4.99 -9.27
N GLN A 213 0.49 5.61 -8.90
CA GLN A 213 0.02 6.84 -9.53
C GLN A 213 1.00 8.01 -9.32
N ALA A 214 1.46 8.23 -8.08
CA ALA A 214 2.37 9.32 -7.77
C ALA A 214 3.75 9.12 -8.42
N CYS A 215 4.27 7.90 -8.42
CA CYS A 215 5.53 7.56 -9.09
C CYS A 215 5.45 7.78 -10.60
N ASN A 216 4.40 7.30 -11.26
CA ASN A 216 4.20 7.50 -12.70
C ASN A 216 4.02 8.98 -13.07
N THR A 217 3.34 9.75 -12.22
CA THR A 217 3.21 11.19 -12.38
C THR A 217 4.58 11.86 -12.29
N TYR A 218 5.40 11.50 -11.30
CA TYR A 218 6.74 12.03 -11.15
C TYR A 218 7.65 11.67 -12.34
N LYS A 219 7.61 10.42 -12.80
CA LYS A 219 8.35 9.94 -13.98
C LYS A 219 7.97 10.72 -15.26
N THR A 220 6.67 10.91 -15.49
CA THR A 220 6.16 11.70 -16.63
C THR A 220 6.65 13.15 -16.58
N LEU A 221 6.67 13.76 -15.40
CA LEU A 221 7.12 15.15 -15.23
C LEU A 221 8.64 15.29 -15.38
N LEU A 222 9.42 14.29 -14.96
CA LEU A 222 10.86 14.22 -15.25
C LEU A 222 11.11 14.16 -16.77
N GLU A 223 10.40 13.31 -17.51
CA GLU A 223 10.52 13.22 -18.97
C GLU A 223 10.19 14.56 -19.64
N ALA A 224 9.18 15.24 -19.14
CA ALA A 224 8.79 16.56 -19.62
C ALA A 224 9.80 17.66 -19.26
N GLN A 225 10.42 17.59 -18.08
CA GLN A 225 11.54 18.46 -17.72
C GLN A 225 12.73 18.22 -18.65
N ILE A 226 13.04 16.97 -19.01
CA ILE A 226 14.08 16.64 -19.99
C ILE A 226 13.73 17.25 -21.36
N ALA A 227 12.46 17.17 -21.80
CA ALA A 227 12.03 17.74 -23.07
C ALA A 227 12.15 19.27 -23.10
N ALA A 228 11.76 19.96 -22.01
CA ALA A 228 11.76 21.42 -21.93
C ALA A 228 13.15 22.03 -21.64
N CYS A 229 13.94 21.39 -20.77
CA CYS A 229 15.22 21.90 -20.27
C CYS A 229 16.45 21.23 -20.93
N GLY A 230 16.29 20.04 -21.48
CA GLY A 230 17.39 19.14 -21.82
C GLY A 230 17.99 18.44 -20.59
N ASP A 231 18.72 17.35 -20.82
CA ASP A 231 19.44 16.59 -19.78
C ASP A 231 20.86 16.24 -20.24
N PRO A 232 21.78 17.21 -20.26
CA PRO A 232 23.13 17.01 -20.80
C PRO A 232 24.04 16.18 -19.90
N ASP A 233 23.75 16.09 -18.60
CA ASP A 233 24.52 15.28 -17.65
C ASP A 233 23.88 13.91 -17.35
N GLY A 234 22.65 13.69 -17.81
CA GLY A 234 21.94 12.42 -17.67
C GLY A 234 21.32 12.21 -16.29
N THR A 235 21.38 13.21 -15.41
CA THR A 235 20.96 13.05 -14.01
C THR A 235 19.46 12.84 -13.86
N LEU A 236 18.65 13.47 -14.72
CA LEU A 236 17.20 13.28 -14.73
C LEU A 236 16.85 11.90 -15.28
N LEU A 237 17.53 11.47 -16.35
CA LEU A 237 17.36 10.13 -16.91
C LEU A 237 17.79 9.03 -15.92
N GLU A 238 18.88 9.22 -15.18
CA GLU A 238 19.29 8.31 -14.10
C GLU A 238 18.24 8.23 -12.99
N THR A 239 17.60 9.37 -12.66
CA THR A 239 16.49 9.39 -11.68
C THR A 239 15.31 8.57 -12.19
N ILE A 240 14.90 8.75 -13.45
CA ILE A 240 13.85 7.94 -14.10
C ILE A 240 14.18 6.44 -14.04
N GLN A 241 15.42 6.07 -14.36
CA GLN A 241 15.85 4.67 -14.31
C GLN A 241 15.83 4.11 -12.89
N SER A 242 16.18 4.93 -11.88
CA SER A 242 16.16 4.52 -10.48
C SER A 242 14.76 4.31 -9.91
N LEU A 243 13.74 4.99 -10.46
CA LEU A 243 12.34 4.79 -10.10
C LEU A 243 11.78 3.44 -10.62
N GLY A 244 12.46 2.82 -11.59
CA GLY A 244 12.07 1.52 -12.14
C GLY A 244 10.66 1.53 -12.75
N GLU A 245 9.91 0.45 -12.48
CA GLU A 245 8.54 0.23 -12.95
C GLU A 245 7.48 0.78 -11.98
N CYS A 246 7.87 1.64 -11.03
CA CYS A 246 6.95 2.23 -10.06
C CYS A 246 6.17 1.21 -9.22
N THR A 247 6.70 0.00 -9.05
CA THR A 247 6.15 -1.00 -8.13
C THR A 247 6.47 -0.61 -6.69
N PRO A 248 5.49 -0.70 -5.76
CA PRO A 248 5.78 -0.48 -4.35
C PRO A 248 6.89 -1.42 -3.86
N PRO A 249 7.75 -0.98 -2.93
CA PRO A 249 8.67 -1.90 -2.29
C PRO A 249 7.89 -3.02 -1.60
N GLU A 250 8.31 -4.27 -1.79
CA GLU A 250 7.68 -5.42 -1.12
C GLU A 250 7.70 -5.23 0.40
N GLU A 251 6.52 -5.37 1.02
CA GLU A 251 6.39 -5.33 2.47
C GLU A 251 7.25 -6.44 3.11
N PRO A 252 8.05 -6.15 4.13
CA PRO A 252 8.83 -7.15 4.83
C PRO A 252 7.91 -8.22 5.44
N GLY A 253 7.82 -9.38 4.79
CA GLY A 253 7.03 -10.51 5.24
C GLY A 253 7.58 -11.14 6.53
N PRO A 254 6.80 -12.01 7.19
CA PRO A 254 7.19 -12.66 8.45
C PRO A 254 8.42 -13.54 8.34
N LEU A 255 8.91 -13.83 7.13
CA LEU A 255 10.17 -14.50 6.91
C LEU A 255 10.84 -13.93 5.66
N GLN A 256 12.12 -13.59 5.78
CA GLN A 256 12.92 -12.97 4.72
C GLN A 256 14.30 -13.60 4.69
N MET A 257 14.93 -13.63 3.51
CA MET A 257 16.31 -14.06 3.37
C MET A 257 16.95 -13.53 2.09
N THR A 258 18.27 -13.64 1.99
CA THR A 258 19.00 -13.39 0.74
C THR A 258 19.62 -14.70 0.25
N ILE A 259 19.27 -15.13 -0.95
CA ILE A 259 19.73 -16.37 -1.58
C ILE A 259 20.69 -16.02 -2.71
N ASN A 260 21.96 -16.42 -2.60
CA ASN A 260 23.00 -16.11 -3.60
C ASN A 260 23.12 -14.61 -3.97
N GLY A 261 22.72 -13.72 -3.07
CA GLY A 261 22.73 -12.26 -3.28
C GLY A 261 21.38 -11.66 -3.69
N GLU A 262 20.37 -12.49 -3.99
CA GLU A 262 19.02 -12.05 -4.33
C GLU A 262 18.12 -12.06 -3.09
N PHE A 263 17.38 -10.98 -2.85
CA PHE A 263 16.42 -10.91 -1.74
C PHE A 263 15.19 -11.77 -2.03
N LYS A 264 14.69 -12.46 -1.02
CA LYS A 264 13.47 -13.26 -1.04
C LYS A 264 12.61 -12.93 0.17
N ASN A 265 11.35 -12.69 -0.09
CA ASN A 265 10.34 -12.34 0.89
C ASN A 265 9.25 -13.41 0.91
N PHE A 266 8.85 -13.87 2.09
CA PHE A 266 7.76 -14.82 2.23
C PHE A 266 6.60 -14.09 2.90
N ASN A 267 5.53 -13.83 2.14
CA ASN A 267 4.40 -12.99 2.54
C ASN A 267 3.64 -13.61 3.73
N THR A 268 3.68 -14.94 3.89
CA THR A 268 2.96 -15.63 4.97
C THR A 268 3.86 -16.57 5.76
N LEU A 269 3.52 -16.76 7.05
CA LEU A 269 4.11 -17.78 7.93
C LEU A 269 3.01 -18.40 8.79
N GLN A 270 2.83 -19.72 8.69
CA GLN A 270 1.73 -20.42 9.34
C GLN A 270 2.19 -21.70 10.03
N VAL A 271 1.60 -21.98 11.20
CA VAL A 271 1.75 -23.29 11.87
C VAL A 271 0.76 -24.28 11.25
N THR A 272 1.27 -25.20 10.44
CA THR A 272 0.47 -26.18 9.68
C THR A 272 -0.02 -27.34 10.55
N SER A 273 0.75 -27.71 11.58
CA SER A 273 0.37 -28.74 12.56
C SER A 273 1.20 -28.65 13.83
N THR A 274 0.68 -29.23 14.92
CA THR A 274 1.39 -29.32 16.21
C THR A 274 1.33 -30.76 16.72
N SER A 275 2.48 -31.31 17.09
CA SER A 275 2.61 -32.64 17.69
C SER A 275 3.30 -32.52 19.05
N GLY A 276 2.53 -32.60 20.13
CA GLY A 276 3.03 -32.33 21.47
C GLY A 276 3.46 -30.87 21.61
N THR A 277 4.77 -30.64 21.80
CA THR A 277 5.36 -29.28 21.88
C THR A 277 6.08 -28.88 20.60
N THR A 278 6.13 -29.74 19.57
CA THR A 278 6.76 -29.45 18.29
C THR A 278 5.74 -28.89 17.31
N GLN A 279 6.04 -27.73 16.73
CA GLN A 279 5.25 -27.06 15.70
C GLN A 279 5.92 -27.27 14.34
N ASN A 280 5.08 -27.51 13.32
CA ASN A 280 5.47 -27.55 11.92
C ASN A 280 5.06 -26.22 11.29
N ILE A 281 6.04 -25.46 10.80
CA ILE A 281 5.87 -24.11 10.29
C ILE A 281 6.13 -24.11 8.79
N LEU A 282 5.27 -23.42 8.05
CA LEU A 282 5.42 -23.20 6.61
C LEU A 282 5.32 -21.70 6.34
N ALA A 283 6.37 -21.14 5.76
CA ALA A 283 6.33 -19.84 5.12
C ALA A 283 6.12 -20.00 3.62
N ARG A 284 5.35 -19.10 3.01
CA ARG A 284 5.04 -19.09 1.58
C ARG A 284 5.21 -17.70 1.01
N ASP A 285 5.92 -17.62 -0.10
CA ASP A 285 5.88 -16.53 -1.04
C ASP A 285 4.63 -16.75 -1.93
N GLU A 286 3.67 -15.83 -1.87
CA GLU A 286 2.39 -15.95 -2.58
C GLU A 286 2.52 -15.63 -4.07
N ASP A 287 3.56 -14.87 -4.44
CA ASP A 287 3.80 -14.40 -5.80
C ASP A 287 4.51 -15.46 -6.63
N THR A 288 5.55 -16.07 -6.07
CA THR A 288 6.34 -17.13 -6.74
C THR A 288 5.85 -18.54 -6.43
N GLY A 289 5.16 -18.72 -5.30
CA GLY A 289 4.76 -20.02 -4.78
C GLY A 289 5.88 -20.76 -4.03
N ASP A 290 7.05 -20.14 -3.87
CA ASP A 290 8.18 -20.65 -3.09
C ASP A 290 7.80 -20.88 -1.63
N THR A 291 8.45 -21.86 -0.99
CA THR A 291 8.12 -22.20 0.41
C THR A 291 9.34 -22.48 1.26
N PHE A 292 9.24 -22.12 2.54
CA PHE A 292 10.24 -22.47 3.55
C PHE A 292 9.57 -23.18 4.73
N PHE A 293 9.87 -24.46 4.90
CA PHE A 293 9.36 -25.29 5.98
C PHE A 293 10.42 -25.46 7.07
N PHE A 294 9.98 -25.45 8.32
CA PHE A 294 10.81 -25.85 9.45
C PHE A 294 9.98 -26.32 10.64
N ARG A 295 10.64 -26.96 11.60
CA ARG A 295 10.07 -27.34 12.89
C ARG A 295 10.72 -26.57 14.02
N ALA A 296 9.92 -26.23 15.03
CA ALA A 296 10.41 -25.60 16.24
C ALA A 296 9.67 -26.17 17.46
N VAL A 297 10.38 -26.34 18.58
CA VAL A 297 9.77 -26.76 19.84
C VAL A 297 9.37 -25.53 20.63
N VAL A 298 8.08 -25.41 20.96
CA VAL A 298 7.53 -24.26 21.69
C VAL A 298 8.34 -24.01 22.97
N LEU A 299 8.64 -22.75 23.24
CA LEU A 299 9.48 -22.27 24.36
C LEU A 299 10.97 -22.59 24.26
N GLN A 300 11.45 -23.16 23.15
CA GLN A 300 12.89 -23.30 22.89
C GLN A 300 13.41 -22.11 22.08
N THR A 301 14.50 -21.54 22.60
CA THR A 301 15.26 -20.42 22.04
C THR A 301 16.75 -20.75 22.10
N GLY A 302 17.56 -20.05 21.33
CA GLY A 302 19.01 -20.25 21.21
C GLY A 302 19.43 -20.84 19.86
N GLU A 303 20.70 -21.20 19.77
CA GLU A 303 21.30 -21.72 18.53
C GLU A 303 20.75 -23.11 18.16
N ASN A 304 20.55 -23.33 16.87
CA ASN A 304 20.14 -24.59 16.24
C ASN A 304 18.85 -25.18 16.82
N THR A 305 17.90 -24.30 17.18
CA THR A 305 16.56 -24.68 17.68
C THR A 305 15.55 -24.90 16.56
N ILE A 306 15.84 -24.41 15.36
CA ILE A 306 15.09 -24.76 14.15
C ILE A 306 15.55 -26.15 13.70
N GLN A 307 14.62 -26.98 13.24
CA GLN A 307 14.87 -28.36 12.84
C GLN A 307 14.16 -28.68 11.53
N ASP A 308 14.73 -29.63 10.78
CA ASP A 308 14.12 -30.21 9.58
C ASP A 308 13.76 -29.15 8.53
N GLU A 309 14.68 -28.20 8.31
CA GLU A 309 14.51 -27.11 7.37
C GLU A 309 14.46 -27.63 5.93
N LEU A 310 13.51 -27.12 5.16
CA LEU A 310 13.32 -27.46 3.77
C LEU A 310 12.89 -26.19 3.02
N LEU A 311 13.75 -25.73 2.12
CA LEU A 311 13.44 -24.62 1.22
C LEU A 311 13.04 -25.19 -0.14
N VAL A 312 11.94 -24.72 -0.71
CA VAL A 312 11.50 -25.07 -2.06
C VAL A 312 11.50 -23.79 -2.89
N LEU A 313 12.38 -23.74 -3.89
CA LEU A 313 12.46 -22.64 -4.87
C LEU A 313 12.13 -23.20 -6.24
N ASP A 314 11.14 -22.63 -6.94
CA ASP A 314 10.72 -23.08 -8.28
C ASP A 314 10.44 -24.61 -8.35
N GLY A 315 9.96 -25.19 -7.24
CA GLY A 315 9.72 -26.63 -7.11
C GLY A 315 10.96 -27.50 -6.83
N VAL A 316 12.15 -26.91 -6.67
CA VAL A 316 13.39 -27.59 -6.29
C VAL A 316 13.58 -27.54 -4.78
N GLU A 317 13.74 -28.72 -4.17
CA GLU A 317 13.95 -28.87 -2.73
C GLU A 317 15.43 -28.72 -2.33
N TYR A 318 15.70 -27.86 -1.34
CA TYR A 318 17.01 -27.62 -0.75
C TYR A 318 16.97 -27.93 0.75
N THR A 319 18.02 -28.61 1.24
CA THR A 319 18.18 -28.98 2.66
C THR A 319 19.49 -28.46 3.24
N PRO A 320 19.57 -28.16 4.54
CA PRO A 320 20.79 -27.65 5.18
C PRO A 320 22.03 -28.52 4.94
N VAL A 321 23.14 -27.89 4.56
CA VAL A 321 24.45 -28.57 4.49
C VAL A 321 25.06 -28.63 5.90
N VAL A 322 25.34 -29.84 6.36
CA VAL A 322 25.90 -30.10 7.70
C VAL A 322 27.43 -30.10 7.76
N GLU A 323 28.11 -29.96 6.62
CA GLU A 323 29.58 -29.94 6.51
C GLU A 323 30.07 -28.58 5.95
N GLY A 324 31.13 -28.00 6.51
CA GLY A 324 31.70 -26.73 6.02
C GLY A 324 31.14 -25.48 6.71
N MET A 325 30.74 -24.44 5.95
CA MET A 325 29.95 -23.32 6.48
C MET A 325 28.53 -23.82 6.77
N ALA A 326 28.40 -24.54 7.88
CA ALA A 326 27.19 -25.21 8.26
C ALA A 326 26.05 -24.20 8.42
N TYR A 327 24.87 -24.60 7.96
CA TYR A 327 23.64 -23.89 8.27
C TYR A 327 23.53 -23.69 9.79
N SER A 328 23.19 -22.49 10.20
CA SER A 328 22.99 -22.10 11.58
C SER A 328 21.69 -21.33 11.70
N SER A 329 20.93 -21.65 12.74
CA SER A 329 19.71 -20.94 13.12
C SER A 329 19.79 -20.48 14.56
N ASN A 330 19.05 -19.45 14.91
CA ASN A 330 18.89 -19.00 16.29
C ASN A 330 17.50 -18.41 16.48
N LEU A 331 16.64 -19.09 17.26
CA LEU A 331 15.37 -18.50 17.68
C LEU A 331 15.61 -17.66 18.94
N VAL A 332 15.34 -16.37 18.84
CA VAL A 332 15.35 -15.45 19.98
C VAL A 332 13.98 -15.47 20.69
N PHE A 333 12.91 -15.81 19.96
CA PHE A 333 11.55 -15.93 20.48
C PHE A 333 10.79 -17.10 19.83
N ASN A 334 10.02 -17.83 20.64
CA ASN A 334 9.18 -18.94 20.19
C ASN A 334 8.07 -19.23 21.22
N VAL A 335 6.93 -18.57 21.06
CA VAL A 335 5.75 -18.72 21.95
C VAL A 335 4.48 -18.66 21.10
N ASP A 336 3.57 -19.62 21.30
CA ASP A 336 2.20 -19.59 20.75
C ASP A 336 2.10 -19.17 19.27
N ASN A 337 2.77 -19.90 18.37
CA ASN A 337 2.82 -19.67 16.90
C ASN A 337 3.56 -18.40 16.46
N ARG A 338 4.30 -17.77 17.36
CA ARG A 338 5.06 -16.56 17.08
C ARG A 338 6.53 -16.83 17.25
N PHE A 339 7.30 -16.35 16.29
CA PHE A 339 8.71 -16.68 16.13
C PHE A 339 9.49 -15.41 15.84
N ARG A 340 10.64 -15.28 16.51
CA ARG A 340 11.65 -14.31 16.12
C ARG A 340 13.00 -15.01 16.10
N GLY A 341 13.75 -14.84 15.03
CA GLY A 341 15.04 -15.50 14.92
C GLY A 341 15.79 -15.15 13.66
N PHE A 342 16.98 -15.70 13.58
CA PHE A 342 17.89 -15.53 12.45
C PHE A 342 18.37 -16.88 11.97
N PHE A 343 18.68 -16.98 10.68
CA PHE A 343 19.30 -18.16 10.09
C PHE A 343 20.19 -17.79 8.91
N SER A 344 21.21 -18.61 8.65
CA SER A 344 22.13 -18.42 7.53
C SER A 344 22.93 -19.69 7.26
N GLY A 345 23.53 -19.78 6.09
CA GLY A 345 24.46 -20.85 5.72
C GLY A 345 24.07 -21.54 4.42
N LEU A 346 24.68 -22.70 4.16
CA LEU A 346 24.52 -23.42 2.91
C LEU A 346 23.33 -24.37 2.93
N MET A 347 22.58 -24.41 1.84
CA MET A 347 21.60 -25.47 1.55
C MET A 347 21.94 -26.15 0.22
N ARG A 348 21.55 -27.42 0.07
CA ARG A 348 21.88 -28.25 -1.09
C ARG A 348 20.67 -29.05 -1.55
N ASP A 349 20.52 -29.16 -2.87
CA ASP A 349 19.48 -29.97 -3.50
C ASP A 349 19.86 -31.46 -3.62
N GLY A 350 18.95 -32.25 -4.22
CA GLY A 350 19.18 -33.67 -4.48
C GLY A 350 20.24 -33.98 -5.55
N GLU A 351 20.65 -32.98 -6.35
CA GLU A 351 21.64 -33.11 -7.43
C GLU A 351 23.05 -32.69 -6.98
N GLY A 352 23.15 -32.02 -5.84
CA GLY A 352 24.39 -31.54 -5.25
C GLY A 352 24.68 -30.07 -5.52
N ASN A 353 23.75 -29.31 -6.11
CA ASN A 353 23.88 -27.87 -6.27
C ASN A 353 23.68 -27.17 -4.93
N GLU A 354 24.51 -26.17 -4.64
CA GLU A 354 24.49 -25.44 -3.38
C GLU A 354 24.00 -24.00 -3.57
N ILE A 355 23.22 -23.54 -2.61
CA ILE A 355 22.80 -22.14 -2.47
C ILE A 355 23.29 -21.62 -1.13
N THR A 356 23.57 -20.32 -1.08
CA THR A 356 23.95 -19.63 0.16
C THR A 356 22.83 -18.74 0.63
N ILE A 357 22.37 -18.97 1.86
CA ILE A 357 21.46 -18.09 2.57
C ILE A 357 22.26 -17.13 3.44
N THR A 358 22.03 -15.84 3.26
CA THR A 358 22.50 -14.77 4.15
C THR A 358 21.33 -13.96 4.66
N ASN A 359 21.48 -13.34 5.83
CA ASN A 359 20.47 -12.46 6.44
C ASN A 359 19.07 -13.10 6.58
N GLY A 360 18.99 -14.42 6.80
CA GLY A 360 17.72 -15.07 7.08
C GLY A 360 17.14 -14.52 8.38
N ARG A 361 15.92 -13.99 8.32
CA ARG A 361 15.18 -13.40 9.44
C ARG A 361 13.80 -14.03 9.48
N ILE A 362 13.38 -14.42 10.68
CA ILE A 362 12.02 -14.81 10.98
C ILE A 362 11.50 -13.75 11.95
N ASP A 363 10.39 -13.13 11.60
CA ASP A 363 9.74 -12.13 12.44
C ASP A 363 8.22 -12.22 12.30
N ASN A 364 7.65 -13.21 12.96
CA ASN A 364 6.21 -13.42 13.04
C ASN A 364 5.68 -13.05 14.43
N VAL A 365 6.08 -11.89 14.93
CA VAL A 365 5.57 -11.31 16.17
C VAL A 365 4.87 -10.00 15.84
N ALA A 366 3.60 -9.89 16.22
CA ALA A 366 2.98 -8.58 16.47
C ALA A 366 3.71 -7.89 17.65
N PRO A 367 3.55 -6.59 17.89
CA PRO A 367 4.07 -5.96 19.10
C PRO A 367 3.52 -6.66 20.36
N ILE A 368 4.40 -7.19 21.21
CA ILE A 368 4.06 -8.04 22.35
C ILE A 368 4.91 -7.67 23.56
N VAL A 369 4.23 -7.57 24.71
CA VAL A 369 4.88 -7.82 26.00
C VAL A 369 4.59 -9.26 26.41
N ALA A 370 5.60 -10.05 26.77
CA ALA A 370 5.41 -11.43 27.21
C ALA A 370 6.07 -11.65 28.57
N LEU A 371 5.30 -12.08 29.57
CA LEU A 371 5.79 -12.31 30.93
C LEU A 371 5.61 -13.76 31.36
N ARG A 372 6.69 -14.40 31.86
CA ARG A 372 6.65 -15.72 32.48
C ARG A 372 6.49 -15.62 33.98
N PHE A 373 5.34 -16.02 34.50
CA PHE A 373 5.04 -16.13 35.93
C PHE A 373 4.11 -17.31 36.22
N ASN A 374 4.11 -17.81 37.46
CA ASN A 374 3.34 -18.99 37.88
C ASN A 374 3.57 -20.26 37.02
N GLY A 375 4.73 -20.36 36.37
CA GLY A 375 5.08 -21.49 35.50
C GLY A 375 4.47 -21.42 34.08
N ALA A 376 3.73 -20.37 33.75
CA ALA A 376 3.17 -20.12 32.42
C ALA A 376 3.75 -18.84 31.81
N ILE A 377 3.68 -18.72 30.49
CA ILE A 377 3.92 -17.45 29.78
C ILE A 377 2.56 -16.81 29.53
N ASN A 378 2.47 -15.52 29.81
CA ASN A 378 1.29 -14.71 29.54
C ASN A 378 1.69 -13.66 28.51
N ALA A 379 1.04 -13.70 27.34
CA ALA A 379 1.26 -12.76 26.26
C ALA A 379 0.25 -11.62 26.34
N PHE A 380 0.75 -10.39 26.29
CA PHE A 380 -0.01 -9.15 26.29
C PHE A 380 0.11 -8.57 24.88
N ASN A 381 -1.01 -8.61 24.15
CA ASN A 381 -1.06 -8.46 22.69
C ASN A 381 -1.70 -7.15 22.25
N ASP A 382 -2.37 -6.47 23.15
CA ASP A 382 -2.97 -5.16 22.91
C ASP A 382 -2.18 -4.14 23.73
N VAL A 383 -1.38 -3.33 23.06
CA VAL A 383 -0.49 -2.36 23.72
C VAL A 383 -0.95 -0.97 23.34
N SER A 384 -1.34 -0.21 24.35
CA SER A 384 -1.57 1.22 24.20
C SER A 384 -0.42 2.00 24.81
N VAL A 385 -0.02 3.08 24.14
CA VAL A 385 1.02 3.99 24.62
C VAL A 385 0.41 5.37 24.80
N THR A 386 0.64 5.97 25.96
CA THR A 386 0.34 7.38 26.22
C THR A 386 1.64 8.11 26.50
N THR A 387 1.87 9.22 25.82
CA THR A 387 3.02 10.09 26.11
C THR A 387 2.58 11.17 27.09
N VAL A 388 3.26 11.26 28.24
CA VAL A 388 3.00 12.24 29.28
C VAL A 388 4.32 12.95 29.60
N ASP A 389 4.41 14.23 29.24
CA ASP A 389 5.62 15.05 29.39
C ASP A 389 6.87 14.40 28.75
N THR A 390 7.83 13.95 29.57
CA THR A 390 9.09 13.34 29.12
C THR A 390 9.06 11.82 29.08
N ASP A 391 7.91 11.22 29.42
CA ASP A 391 7.79 9.80 29.68
C ASP A 391 6.72 9.16 28.80
N ARG A 392 6.86 7.85 28.60
CA ARG A 392 5.88 7.00 27.96
C ARG A 392 5.33 6.00 28.96
N GLU A 393 4.01 5.96 29.02
CA GLU A 393 3.26 4.98 29.77
C GLU A 393 2.71 3.94 28.80
N TYR A 394 3.10 2.69 29.02
CA TYR A 394 2.68 1.55 28.23
C TYR A 394 1.69 0.73 29.04
N VAL A 395 0.56 0.39 28.43
CA VAL A 395 -0.42 -0.54 28.99
C VAL A 395 -0.58 -1.69 28.01
N ALA A 396 -0.01 -2.83 28.36
CA ALA A 396 -0.13 -4.07 27.61
C ALA A 396 -1.23 -4.94 28.22
N THR A 397 -2.18 -5.40 27.41
CA THR A 397 -3.35 -6.17 27.84
C THR A 397 -3.33 -7.55 27.20
N ALA A 398 -3.54 -8.59 28.03
CA ALA A 398 -3.66 -9.98 27.60
C ALA A 398 -5.13 -10.33 27.31
N THR A 399 -5.36 -11.39 26.52
CA THR A 399 -6.72 -11.82 26.11
C THR A 399 -7.61 -12.21 27.29
N ASN A 400 -7.02 -12.62 28.42
CA ASN A 400 -7.75 -12.94 29.66
C ASN A 400 -8.07 -11.70 30.52
N GLY A 401 -7.70 -10.50 30.07
CA GLY A 401 -7.90 -9.23 30.78
C GLY A 401 -6.81 -8.87 31.80
N ASP A 402 -5.74 -9.67 31.90
CA ASP A 402 -4.57 -9.29 32.70
C ASP A 402 -3.86 -8.10 32.03
N THR A 403 -3.30 -7.18 32.83
CA THR A 403 -2.57 -6.00 32.31
C THR A 403 -1.15 -5.95 32.84
N PHE A 404 -0.23 -5.46 32.02
CA PHE A 404 1.11 -5.07 32.43
C PHE A 404 1.34 -3.62 32.03
N GLU A 405 1.56 -2.79 33.04
CA GLU A 405 1.70 -1.35 32.89
C GLU A 405 3.12 -0.97 33.27
N PHE A 406 3.78 -0.14 32.47
CA PHE A 406 5.10 0.36 32.83
C PHE A 406 5.39 1.73 32.25
N LYS A 407 6.26 2.47 32.94
CA LYS A 407 6.66 3.83 32.60
C LYS A 407 8.15 3.89 32.32
N ILE A 408 8.52 4.58 31.25
CA ILE A 408 9.92 4.78 30.85
C ILE A 408 10.10 6.17 30.24
N ALA A 409 11.20 6.84 30.57
CA ALA A 409 11.56 8.11 29.95
C ALA A 409 11.83 7.92 28.45
N ILE A 410 11.47 8.92 27.64
CA ILE A 410 11.72 8.91 26.18
C ILE A 410 13.22 8.77 25.92
N ASP A 411 13.58 7.91 24.95
CA ASP A 411 14.95 7.59 24.55
C ASP A 411 15.83 6.94 25.63
N ALA A 412 15.28 6.58 26.79
CA ALA A 412 16.02 5.91 27.84
C ALA A 412 16.34 4.46 27.44
N VAL A 413 17.64 4.13 27.42
CA VAL A 413 18.19 2.80 27.16
C VAL A 413 19.16 2.39 28.27
N GLY A 414 19.29 1.08 28.51
CA GLY A 414 20.17 0.51 29.52
C GLY A 414 19.45 -0.18 30.67
N ASP A 415 20.18 -0.38 31.77
CA ASP A 415 19.71 -1.13 32.93
C ASP A 415 18.80 -0.28 33.85
N ASN A 416 17.69 -0.86 34.29
CA ASN A 416 16.75 -0.29 35.28
C ASN A 416 16.20 1.09 34.89
N VAL A 417 15.94 1.29 33.59
CA VAL A 417 15.36 2.54 33.06
C VAL A 417 13.83 2.58 33.14
N ILE A 418 13.19 1.47 33.52
CA ILE A 418 11.74 1.44 33.79
C ILE A 418 11.52 2.03 35.19
N GLU A 419 10.79 3.13 35.27
CA GLU A 419 10.58 3.91 36.51
C GLU A 419 9.51 3.29 37.40
N GLU A 420 8.42 2.87 36.78
CA GLU A 420 7.27 2.25 37.44
C GLU A 420 6.82 1.05 36.61
N ALA A 421 6.45 -0.04 37.29
CA ALA A 421 5.85 -1.19 36.64
C ALA A 421 4.80 -1.83 37.55
N LYS A 422 3.67 -2.21 36.96
CA LYS A 422 2.55 -2.86 37.62
C LYS A 422 2.07 -4.03 36.80
N LEU A 423 1.65 -5.08 37.48
CA LEU A 423 1.10 -6.28 36.86
C LEU A 423 -0.26 -6.58 37.49
N THR A 424 -1.33 -6.58 36.71
CA THR A 424 -2.66 -6.97 37.15
C THR A 424 -2.96 -8.38 36.68
N VAL A 425 -3.18 -9.32 37.63
CA VAL A 425 -3.53 -10.71 37.33
C VAL A 425 -4.85 -11.07 38.00
N GLY A 426 -5.84 -11.48 37.22
CA GLY A 426 -7.17 -11.84 37.72
C GLY A 426 -7.84 -10.70 38.49
N GLY A 427 -7.60 -9.45 38.08
CA GLY A 427 -8.11 -8.24 38.73
C GLY A 427 -7.40 -7.84 40.03
N THR A 428 -6.31 -8.50 40.40
CA THR A 428 -5.44 -8.10 41.51
C THR A 428 -4.19 -7.42 40.98
N GLU A 429 -3.96 -6.18 41.38
CA GLU A 429 -2.77 -5.39 41.02
C GLU A 429 -1.56 -5.84 41.86
N TYR A 430 -0.37 -5.91 41.27
CA TYR A 430 0.89 -6.20 41.94
C TYR A 430 1.92 -5.14 41.55
N ASP A 431 2.47 -4.43 42.51
CA ASP A 431 3.47 -3.39 42.29
C ASP A 431 4.86 -4.00 42.13
N ALA A 432 5.68 -3.45 41.22
CA ALA A 432 7.08 -3.82 41.11
C ALA A 432 7.83 -3.57 42.42
N GLY A 433 8.38 -4.63 43.02
CA GLY A 433 9.24 -4.51 44.18
C GLY A 433 10.66 -4.06 43.81
N ALA A 434 11.46 -3.69 44.82
CA ALA A 434 12.86 -3.26 44.64
C ALA A 434 13.81 -4.31 44.00
N SER A 435 13.33 -5.53 43.77
CA SER A 435 14.06 -6.60 43.07
C SER A 435 13.72 -6.73 41.60
N VAL A 436 12.83 -5.89 41.07
CA VAL A 436 12.57 -5.82 39.63
C VAL A 436 13.75 -5.14 38.95
N THR A 437 14.26 -5.77 37.90
CA THR A 437 15.32 -5.26 37.04
C THR A 437 14.85 -5.28 35.61
N SER A 438 15.19 -4.25 34.85
CA SER A 438 14.96 -4.20 33.40
C SER A 438 16.26 -3.91 32.66
N ASN A 439 16.30 -4.29 31.38
CA ASN A 439 17.33 -3.87 30.45
C ASN A 439 16.65 -3.53 29.12
N ILE A 440 16.71 -2.26 28.73
CA ILE A 440 16.12 -1.77 27.48
C ILE A 440 17.25 -1.57 26.48
N ALA A 441 17.17 -2.30 25.37
CA ALA A 441 18.15 -2.27 24.29
C ALA A 441 17.85 -1.17 23.28
N VAL A 442 16.56 -0.93 22.98
CA VAL A 442 16.10 0.08 22.03
C VAL A 442 14.88 0.78 22.62
N ASN A 443 14.85 2.11 22.51
CA ASN A 443 13.71 2.97 22.84
C ASN A 443 13.79 4.17 21.90
N SER A 444 13.09 4.11 20.76
CA SER A 444 13.16 5.14 19.73
C SER A 444 11.88 5.17 18.92
N GLY A 445 11.22 6.34 18.81
CA GLY A 445 10.01 6.45 17.98
C GLY A 445 8.91 5.50 18.48
N THR A 446 8.44 4.57 17.66
CA THR A 446 7.46 3.54 18.06
C THR A 446 8.10 2.28 18.63
N VAL A 447 9.42 2.12 18.49
CA VAL A 447 10.14 0.89 18.82
C VAL A 447 10.62 0.89 20.28
N LEU A 448 10.30 -0.16 21.02
CA LEU A 448 10.80 -0.45 22.36
C LEU A 448 11.15 -1.93 22.50
N LEU A 449 12.44 -2.22 22.65
CA LEU A 449 12.97 -3.57 22.80
C LEU A 449 13.70 -3.72 24.14
N GLY A 450 13.35 -4.73 24.92
CA GLY A 450 14.02 -4.99 26.19
C GLY A 450 13.53 -6.19 26.96
N ASN A 451 14.01 -6.33 28.18
CA ASN A 451 13.57 -7.36 29.10
C ASN A 451 13.28 -6.80 30.50
N ILE A 452 12.46 -7.52 31.25
CA ILE A 452 12.14 -7.25 32.65
C ILE A 452 12.06 -8.55 33.44
N LYS A 453 12.53 -8.56 34.67
CA LYS A 453 12.40 -9.71 35.59
C LYS A 453 12.36 -9.24 37.03
N GLY A 454 11.76 -10.04 37.90
CA GLY A 454 11.76 -9.79 39.34
C GLY A 454 10.40 -10.02 39.98
N ARG A 455 10.25 -9.51 41.21
CA ARG A 455 9.08 -9.75 42.05
C ARG A 455 8.11 -8.58 42.05
N PHE A 456 6.85 -8.89 41.78
CA PHE A 456 5.70 -8.01 41.91
C PHE A 456 4.90 -8.43 43.15
N ALA A 457 4.47 -7.49 43.99
CA ALA A 457 3.87 -7.81 45.29
C ALA A 457 2.59 -7.01 45.56
N ASN A 458 1.65 -7.63 46.29
CA ASN A 458 0.47 -6.97 46.84
C ASN A 458 0.12 -7.56 48.20
N GLY A 459 0.22 -6.77 49.28
CA GLY A 459 -0.44 -7.07 50.55
C GLY A 459 -0.11 -8.43 51.21
N GLY A 460 1.00 -9.07 50.83
CA GLY A 460 1.40 -10.41 51.30
C GLY A 460 1.40 -11.51 50.22
N SER A 461 0.90 -11.23 49.02
CA SER A 461 1.01 -12.09 47.84
C SER A 461 2.15 -11.60 46.94
N GLU A 462 2.85 -12.52 46.27
CA GLU A 462 3.95 -12.21 45.34
C GLU A 462 3.80 -13.00 44.03
N ILE A 463 4.10 -12.34 42.92
CA ILE A 463 4.28 -12.94 41.60
C ILE A 463 5.75 -12.73 41.19
N ASN A 464 6.43 -13.83 40.86
CA ASN A 464 7.80 -13.77 40.37
C ASN A 464 7.81 -13.89 38.84
N VAL A 465 8.15 -12.79 38.16
CA VAL A 465 8.39 -12.76 36.72
C VAL A 465 9.82 -13.22 36.47
N VAL A 466 9.95 -14.43 35.93
CA VAL A 466 11.26 -15.08 35.70
C VAL A 466 11.89 -14.59 34.40
N LEU A 467 11.05 -14.24 33.42
CA LEU A 467 11.45 -13.70 32.12
C LEU A 467 10.31 -12.82 31.61
N GLY A 468 10.59 -11.56 31.35
CA GLY A 468 9.70 -10.63 30.66
C GLY A 468 10.40 -10.10 29.42
N LEU A 469 9.75 -10.20 28.27
CA LEU A 469 10.19 -9.61 27.01
C LEU A 469 9.28 -8.43 26.69
N ILE A 470 9.87 -7.32 26.29
CA ILE A 470 9.18 -6.13 25.77
C ILE A 470 9.64 -5.99 24.33
N ASP A 471 8.70 -6.09 23.41
CA ASP A 471 8.96 -6.07 21.98
C ASP A 471 7.84 -5.30 21.29
N LEU A 472 7.98 -3.98 21.23
CA LEU A 472 7.03 -3.08 20.61
C LEU A 472 7.71 -2.49 19.39
N GLU A 473 7.14 -2.62 18.21
CA GLU A 473 7.62 -2.02 16.96
C GLU A 473 6.56 -1.08 16.38
#